data_AF-A0AAE3A4I3-F1
#
_entry.id   AF-A0AAE3A4I3-F1
#
_cell.length_a   1.000
_cell.length_b   1.000
_cell.length_c   1.000
_cell.angle_alpha   90.00
_cell.angle_beta   90.00
_cell.angle_gamma   90.00
#
_symmetry.space_group_name_H-M   'P 1'
#
loop_
_entity.id
_entity.type
_entity.pdbx_description
1 polymer ?
#
loop_
_entity_poly.entity_id
_entity_poly.type
_entity_poly.pdbx_seq_one_letter_code
_entity_poly.pdbx_strand_id
1 'polypeptide(L)'
;MSQSGFEMFSNVAGMVIVIADVIFFYALWNIFCKNKKEKMSMMIGSVLLLLNIGLGFISSLPTSGRLIISAIAILTYSIVRYKKHCEKPVFILTLFYGLRSFSLLVANSVFQYVNNSVFQLLDSSSENYIENMYLYLVYTQILLFGLYIVLFALMLTVVWKIVISFNKMSWYDVWFLSVLNVAGGLFAEVIINISIVKIKNEVFDLFQVKEELLWKLPLIAVLLFLGELAAITIYQKYRELQREKENYFVEQQQIKAMKLRLEEAENFYGSIRKVRHEMKNHMTNIKGLRQEISMRKLTVT
;
A
#
# COMPACT_ATOMS: atom_id res chain seq x y z
N MET A 1 -33.51 -28.84 4.10
CA MET A 1 -33.08 -28.01 2.96
C MET A 1 -32.79 -28.87 1.73
N SER A 2 -33.41 -28.57 0.59
CA SER A 2 -33.14 -29.23 -0.70
C SER A 2 -31.84 -28.72 -1.35
N GLN A 3 -31.29 -29.48 -2.29
CA GLN A 3 -30.13 -29.05 -3.10
C GLN A 3 -30.34 -27.68 -3.76
N SER A 4 -31.54 -27.43 -4.29
CA SER A 4 -31.91 -26.14 -4.89
C SER A 4 -31.89 -24.99 -3.88
N GLY A 5 -32.29 -25.24 -2.64
CA GLY A 5 -32.21 -24.27 -1.55
C GLY A 5 -30.76 -23.91 -1.19
N PHE A 6 -29.86 -24.91 -1.17
CA PHE A 6 -28.43 -24.70 -0.95
C PHE A 6 -27.77 -23.88 -2.07
N GLU A 7 -28.08 -24.17 -3.33
CA GLU A 7 -27.55 -23.42 -4.47
C GLU A 7 -28.02 -21.96 -4.46
N MET A 8 -29.31 -21.72 -4.16
CA MET A 8 -29.84 -20.35 -3.99
C MET A 8 -29.15 -19.62 -2.84
N PHE A 9 -28.98 -20.28 -1.69
CA PHE A 9 -28.28 -19.69 -0.55
C PHE A 9 -26.83 -19.34 -0.87
N SER A 10 -26.09 -20.28 -1.50
CA SER A 10 -24.70 -20.07 -1.87
C SER A 10 -24.53 -18.92 -2.87
N ASN A 11 -25.48 -18.75 -3.81
CA ASN A 11 -25.48 -17.62 -4.74
C ASN A 11 -25.69 -16.28 -4.03
N VAL A 12 -26.68 -16.20 -3.13
CA VAL A 12 -26.95 -14.99 -2.33
C VAL A 12 -25.76 -14.66 -1.44
N ALA A 13 -25.20 -15.66 -0.76
CA ALA A 13 -24.04 -15.49 0.11
C ALA A 13 -22.80 -15.03 -0.69
N GLY A 14 -22.62 -15.54 -1.92
CA GLY A 14 -21.61 -15.06 -2.85
C GLY A 14 -21.76 -13.56 -3.17
N MET A 15 -22.99 -13.07 -3.36
CA MET A 15 -23.23 -11.63 -3.57
C MET A 15 -22.86 -10.79 -2.34
N VAL A 16 -23.18 -11.28 -1.13
CA VAL A 16 -22.84 -10.58 0.12
C VAL A 16 -21.33 -10.38 0.27
N ILE A 17 -20.53 -11.39 -0.09
CA ILE A 17 -19.06 -11.29 -0.04
C ILE A 17 -18.55 -10.23 -1.02
N VAL A 18 -19.08 -10.21 -2.24
CA VAL A 18 -18.69 -9.20 -3.24
C VAL A 18 -19.01 -7.79 -2.73
N ILE A 19 -20.17 -7.60 -2.08
CA ILE A 19 -20.52 -6.31 -1.46
C ILE A 19 -19.55 -5.97 -0.32
N ALA A 20 -19.20 -6.94 0.53
CA ALA A 20 -18.24 -6.73 1.62
C ALA A 20 -16.85 -6.35 1.09
N ASP A 21 -16.36 -7.02 0.05
CA ASP A 21 -15.08 -6.75 -0.61
C ASP A 21 -14.98 -5.32 -1.14
N VAL A 22 -16.09 -4.80 -1.67
CA VAL A 22 -16.19 -3.41 -2.13
C VAL A 22 -16.04 -2.45 -0.96
N ILE A 23 -16.79 -2.69 0.12
CA ILE A 23 -16.76 -1.84 1.31
C ILE A 23 -15.33 -1.82 1.87
N PHE A 24 -14.68 -2.97 1.90
CA PHE A 24 -13.30 -3.12 2.33
C PHE A 24 -12.29 -2.44 1.42
N PHE A 25 -12.42 -2.59 0.10
CA PHE A 25 -11.56 -1.89 -0.86
C PHE A 25 -11.71 -0.38 -0.73
N TYR A 26 -12.95 0.10 -0.58
CA TYR A 26 -13.23 1.52 -0.37
C TYR A 26 -12.60 2.03 0.94
N ALA A 27 -12.77 1.30 2.02
CA ALA A 27 -12.17 1.64 3.30
C ALA A 27 -10.64 1.68 3.20
N LEU A 28 -10.02 0.70 2.55
CA LEU A 28 -8.58 0.67 2.30
C LEU A 28 -8.12 1.87 1.46
N TRP A 29 -8.84 2.18 0.38
CA TRP A 29 -8.54 3.34 -0.47
C TRP A 29 -8.54 4.65 0.34
N ASN A 30 -9.54 4.84 1.20
CA ASN A 30 -9.67 6.04 2.02
C ASN A 30 -8.52 6.18 3.06
N ILE A 31 -7.92 5.08 3.50
CA ILE A 31 -6.75 5.10 4.40
C ILE A 31 -5.55 5.76 3.71
N PHE A 32 -5.29 5.42 2.45
CA PHE A 32 -4.12 5.87 1.69
C PHE A 32 -4.34 7.20 0.93
N CYS A 33 -5.57 7.47 0.48
CA CYS A 33 -5.93 8.64 -0.33
C CYS A 33 -6.79 9.65 0.45
N LYS A 34 -6.16 10.44 1.33
CA LYS A 34 -6.85 11.45 2.19
C LYS A 34 -7.26 12.75 1.47
N ASN A 35 -6.88 12.96 0.20
CA ASN A 35 -7.05 14.25 -0.49
C ASN A 35 -8.42 14.42 -1.16
N LYS A 36 -9.09 15.56 -0.90
CA LYS A 36 -10.43 15.91 -1.44
C LYS A 36 -10.55 15.92 -2.97
N LYS A 37 -9.45 16.10 -3.72
CA LYS A 37 -9.44 16.07 -5.20
C LYS A 37 -9.46 14.66 -5.80
N GLU A 38 -9.26 13.61 -5.00
CA GLU A 38 -9.31 12.21 -5.43
C GLU A 38 -10.71 11.58 -5.28
N LYS A 39 -11.74 12.35 -4.91
CA LYS A 39 -13.16 11.89 -4.87
C LYS A 39 -13.67 11.31 -6.20
N MET A 40 -13.02 11.62 -7.33
CA MET A 40 -13.31 11.02 -8.63
C MET A 40 -12.78 9.57 -8.78
N SER A 41 -12.19 8.99 -7.73
CA SER A 41 -11.92 7.54 -7.60
C SER A 41 -13.18 6.72 -7.25
N MET A 42 -14.26 7.36 -6.76
CA MET A 42 -15.56 6.72 -6.51
C MET A 42 -16.12 6.02 -7.76
N MET A 43 -15.86 6.58 -8.95
CA MET A 43 -16.34 6.05 -10.22
C MET A 43 -15.49 4.86 -10.74
N ILE A 44 -14.26 4.73 -10.24
CA ILE A 44 -13.30 3.69 -10.68
C ILE A 44 -13.57 2.39 -9.93
N GLY A 45 -13.74 2.49 -8.61
CA GLY A 45 -14.15 1.38 -7.75
C GLY A 45 -15.54 0.82 -8.12
N SER A 46 -16.47 1.68 -8.57
CA SER A 46 -17.81 1.26 -8.99
C SER A 46 -17.83 0.61 -10.39
N VAL A 47 -16.99 1.06 -11.33
CA VAL A 47 -16.84 0.41 -12.66
C VAL A 47 -16.17 -0.96 -12.50
N LEU A 48 -15.26 -1.09 -11.54
CA LEU A 48 -14.65 -2.36 -11.13
C LEU A 48 -15.64 -3.37 -10.55
N LEU A 49 -16.55 -2.86 -9.72
CA LEU A 49 -17.68 -3.56 -9.12
C LEU A 49 -18.59 -4.15 -10.21
N LEU A 50 -18.94 -3.33 -11.21
CA LEU A 50 -19.79 -3.74 -12.32
C LEU A 50 -19.10 -4.73 -13.27
N LEU A 51 -17.79 -4.60 -13.48
CA LEU A 51 -17.04 -5.51 -14.35
C LEU A 51 -16.82 -6.89 -13.69
N ASN A 52 -16.48 -6.95 -12.40
CA ASN A 52 -16.30 -8.21 -11.67
C ASN A 52 -17.62 -8.94 -11.42
N ILE A 53 -18.71 -8.21 -11.12
CA ILE A 53 -20.06 -8.79 -11.03
C ILE A 53 -20.51 -9.27 -12.41
N GLY A 54 -20.32 -8.46 -13.48
CA GLY A 54 -20.68 -8.83 -14.84
C GLY A 54 -19.94 -10.07 -15.36
N LEU A 55 -18.64 -10.19 -15.09
CA LEU A 55 -17.84 -11.37 -15.45
C LEU A 55 -18.17 -12.60 -14.58
N GLY A 56 -18.59 -12.37 -13.33
CA GLY A 56 -19.09 -13.40 -12.43
C GLY A 56 -20.38 -14.07 -12.91
N PHE A 57 -21.21 -13.31 -13.63
CA PHE A 57 -22.45 -13.78 -14.27
C PHE A 57 -22.24 -14.45 -15.64
N ILE A 58 -21.21 -14.06 -16.41
CA ILE A 58 -21.10 -14.43 -17.85
C ILE A 58 -20.14 -15.60 -18.13
N SER A 59 -19.21 -15.97 -17.24
CA SER A 59 -18.13 -16.89 -17.63
C SER A 59 -17.90 -18.07 -16.68
N SER A 60 -17.86 -19.28 -17.24
CA SER A 60 -17.38 -20.54 -16.65
C SER A 60 -15.89 -20.52 -16.25
N LEU A 61 -15.29 -19.34 -16.10
CA LEU A 61 -13.88 -19.16 -15.80
C LEU A 61 -13.61 -19.36 -14.30
N PRO A 62 -12.51 -20.06 -13.94
CA PRO A 62 -12.03 -20.19 -12.56
C PRO A 62 -11.89 -18.83 -11.87
N THR A 63 -12.14 -18.79 -10.56
CA THR A 63 -12.07 -17.59 -9.70
C THR A 63 -10.76 -16.81 -9.90
N SER A 64 -9.66 -17.52 -10.10
CA SER A 64 -8.33 -17.08 -10.53
C SER A 64 -8.30 -16.15 -11.76
N GLY A 65 -8.92 -16.58 -12.86
CA GLY A 65 -8.90 -15.84 -14.13
C GLY A 65 -9.66 -14.52 -14.05
N ARG A 66 -10.71 -14.47 -13.22
CA ARG A 66 -11.50 -13.27 -12.97
C ARG A 66 -10.68 -12.20 -12.22
N LEU A 67 -9.86 -12.63 -11.25
CA LEU A 67 -8.97 -11.73 -10.50
C LEU A 67 -7.89 -11.12 -11.40
N ILE A 68 -7.29 -11.92 -12.30
CA ILE A 68 -6.28 -11.45 -13.26
C ILE A 68 -6.88 -10.45 -14.25
N ILE A 69 -8.06 -10.74 -14.81
CA ILE A 69 -8.75 -9.83 -15.74
C ILE A 69 -9.12 -8.52 -15.04
N SER A 70 -9.57 -8.60 -13.78
CA SER A 70 -9.87 -7.41 -12.98
C SER A 70 -8.59 -6.60 -12.69
N ALA A 71 -7.47 -7.24 -12.33
CA ALA A 71 -6.20 -6.58 -12.12
C ALA A 71 -5.71 -5.85 -13.40
N ILE A 72 -5.81 -6.49 -14.55
CA ILE A 72 -5.46 -5.91 -15.85
C ILE A 72 -6.36 -4.72 -16.19
N ALA A 73 -7.67 -4.82 -15.93
CA ALA A 73 -8.59 -3.71 -16.14
C ALA A 73 -8.25 -2.50 -15.25
N ILE A 74 -7.85 -2.74 -14.00
CA ILE A 74 -7.50 -1.67 -13.05
C ILE A 74 -6.19 -0.99 -13.45
N LEU A 75 -5.19 -1.78 -13.86
CA LEU A 75 -3.93 -1.28 -14.37
C LEU A 75 -4.16 -0.42 -15.62
N THR A 76 -4.94 -0.93 -16.57
CA THR A 76 -5.26 -0.24 -17.83
C THR A 76 -6.00 1.07 -17.57
N TYR A 77 -6.99 1.07 -16.70
CA TYR A 77 -7.74 2.28 -16.33
C TYR A 77 -6.86 3.31 -15.59
N SER A 78 -6.02 2.85 -14.66
CA SER A 78 -5.11 3.71 -13.90
C SER A 78 -4.12 4.42 -14.81
N ILE A 79 -3.57 3.71 -15.80
CA ILE A 79 -2.66 4.24 -16.82
C ILE A 79 -3.32 5.35 -17.65
N VAL A 80 -4.57 5.15 -18.08
CA VAL A 80 -5.33 6.10 -18.90
C VAL A 80 -5.70 7.37 -18.13
N ARG A 81 -6.03 7.27 -16.84
CA ARG A 81 -6.61 8.39 -16.07
C ARG A 81 -5.56 9.21 -15.29
N TYR A 82 -4.52 8.59 -14.73
CA TYR A 82 -3.56 9.25 -13.83
C TYR A 82 -2.31 9.83 -14.51
N LYS A 83 -2.25 9.85 -15.85
CA LYS A 83 -1.17 10.50 -16.64
C LYS A 83 0.21 10.32 -15.97
N LYS A 84 0.74 9.10 -16.03
CA LYS A 84 2.06 8.64 -15.53
C LYS A 84 2.26 8.45 -14.01
N HIS A 85 1.31 8.77 -13.12
CA HIS A 85 1.47 8.52 -11.67
C HIS A 85 0.55 7.41 -11.15
N CYS A 86 0.81 6.16 -11.55
CA CYS A 86 -0.01 4.99 -11.20
C CYS A 86 0.51 4.21 -9.99
N GLU A 87 1.51 4.71 -9.28
CA GLU A 87 2.25 3.96 -8.26
C GLU A 87 1.35 3.60 -7.07
N LYS A 88 0.61 4.58 -6.53
CA LYS A 88 -0.25 4.36 -5.35
C LYS A 88 -1.44 3.43 -5.63
N PRO A 89 -2.21 3.60 -6.73
CA PRO A 89 -3.32 2.70 -7.04
C PRO A 89 -2.87 1.24 -7.20
N VAL A 90 -1.72 1.01 -7.84
CA VAL A 90 -1.15 -0.35 -8.04
C VAL A 90 -0.85 -1.00 -6.69
N PHE A 91 -0.19 -0.26 -5.80
CA PHE A 91 0.11 -0.76 -4.46
C PHE A 91 -1.17 -1.07 -3.66
N ILE A 92 -2.15 -0.14 -3.61
CA ILE A 92 -3.40 -0.32 -2.86
C ILE A 92 -4.16 -1.55 -3.36
N LEU A 93 -4.22 -1.75 -4.68
CA LEU A 93 -4.82 -2.92 -5.29
C LEU A 93 -4.11 -4.20 -4.90
N THR A 94 -2.78 -4.20 -4.98
CA THR A 94 -1.99 -5.39 -4.63
C THR A 94 -2.19 -5.73 -3.16
N LEU A 95 -2.13 -4.73 -2.28
CA LEU A 95 -2.37 -4.87 -0.86
C LEU A 95 -3.77 -5.41 -0.57
N PHE A 96 -4.80 -4.90 -1.24
CA PHE A 96 -6.17 -5.41 -1.09
C PHE A 96 -6.25 -6.92 -1.42
N TYR A 97 -5.69 -7.34 -2.55
CA TYR A 97 -5.68 -8.75 -2.93
C TYR A 97 -4.83 -9.61 -1.98
N GLY A 98 -3.72 -9.07 -1.46
CA GLY A 98 -2.92 -9.71 -0.42
C GLY A 98 -3.73 -9.96 0.86
N LEU A 99 -4.34 -8.91 1.42
CA LEU A 99 -5.17 -9.00 2.63
C LEU A 99 -6.37 -9.94 2.46
N ARG A 100 -7.02 -9.89 1.30
CA ARG A 100 -8.11 -10.82 0.96
C ARG A 100 -7.61 -12.26 0.99
N SER A 101 -6.47 -12.52 0.38
CA SER A 101 -5.86 -13.84 0.29
C SER A 101 -5.46 -14.37 1.68
N PHE A 102 -4.85 -13.54 2.52
CA PHE A 102 -4.49 -13.91 3.90
C PHE A 102 -5.72 -14.22 4.75
N SER A 103 -6.75 -13.38 4.67
CA SER A 103 -7.99 -13.57 5.41
C SER A 103 -8.70 -14.86 5.00
N LEU A 104 -8.73 -15.15 3.70
CA LEU A 104 -9.38 -16.33 3.14
C LEU A 104 -8.59 -17.62 3.44
N LEU A 105 -7.26 -17.57 3.46
CA LEU A 105 -6.41 -18.68 3.89
C LEU A 105 -6.68 -19.09 5.34
N VAL A 106 -6.72 -18.11 6.26
CA VAL A 106 -7.03 -18.37 7.67
C VAL A 106 -8.45 -18.89 7.81
N ALA A 107 -9.42 -18.28 7.11
CA ALA A 107 -10.81 -18.68 7.19
C ALA A 107 -11.06 -20.10 6.67
N ASN A 108 -10.47 -20.46 5.53
CA ASN A 108 -10.57 -21.81 4.98
C ASN A 108 -9.98 -22.85 5.93
N SER A 109 -8.87 -22.54 6.60
CA SER A 109 -8.25 -23.47 7.54
C SER A 109 -9.15 -23.75 8.76
N VAL A 110 -9.80 -22.71 9.29
CA VAL A 110 -10.79 -22.86 10.38
C VAL A 110 -12.01 -23.63 9.90
N PHE A 111 -12.51 -23.34 8.70
CA PHE A 111 -13.63 -24.06 8.09
C PHE A 111 -13.33 -25.55 7.94
N GLN A 112 -12.14 -25.91 7.45
CA GLN A 112 -11.75 -27.31 7.31
C GLN A 112 -11.60 -28.03 8.66
N TYR A 113 -11.09 -27.34 9.68
CA TYR A 113 -11.04 -27.89 11.04
C TYR A 113 -12.45 -28.18 11.61
N VAL A 114 -13.38 -27.25 11.42
CA VAL A 114 -14.78 -27.40 11.85
C VAL A 114 -15.48 -28.51 11.06
N ASN A 115 -15.27 -28.59 9.74
CA ASN A 115 -15.79 -29.65 8.90
C ASN A 115 -15.31 -31.03 9.36
N ASN A 116 -14.00 -31.23 9.50
CA ASN A 116 -13.45 -32.53 9.90
C ASN A 116 -14.01 -33.01 11.25
N SER A 117 -14.19 -32.09 12.21
CA SER A 117 -14.72 -32.43 13.53
C SER A 117 -16.19 -32.84 13.51
N VAL A 118 -17.00 -32.21 12.65
CA VAL A 118 -18.45 -32.44 12.63
C VAL A 118 -18.86 -33.51 11.62
N PHE A 119 -18.10 -33.72 10.54
CA PHE A 119 -18.31 -34.89 9.68
C PHE A 119 -18.14 -36.21 10.44
N GLN A 120 -17.32 -36.25 11.50
CA GLN A 120 -17.22 -37.40 12.41
C GLN A 120 -18.43 -37.55 13.35
N LEU A 121 -19.19 -36.48 13.57
CA LEU A 121 -20.36 -36.45 14.46
C LEU A 121 -21.68 -36.69 13.70
N LEU A 122 -21.67 -36.66 12.36
CA LEU A 122 -22.84 -36.92 11.54
C LEU A 122 -23.05 -38.44 11.39
N ASP A 123 -24.12 -38.95 11.98
CA ASP A 123 -24.48 -40.36 11.89
C ASP A 123 -25.03 -40.68 10.50
N SER A 124 -24.26 -41.46 9.73
CA SER A 124 -24.54 -41.81 8.33
C SER A 124 -25.78 -42.68 8.15
N SER A 125 -26.35 -43.18 9.25
CA SER A 125 -27.52 -44.06 9.27
C SER A 125 -28.86 -43.33 9.51
N SER A 126 -28.87 -41.99 9.57
CA SER A 126 -30.09 -41.21 9.84
C SER A 126 -30.98 -41.01 8.59
N GLU A 127 -32.30 -41.19 8.71
CA GLU A 127 -33.26 -41.02 7.60
C GLU A 127 -33.23 -39.61 6.96
N ASN A 128 -32.84 -38.59 7.73
CA ASN A 128 -32.73 -37.19 7.29
C ASN A 128 -31.27 -36.75 7.03
N TYR A 129 -30.35 -37.68 6.79
CA TYR A 129 -28.91 -37.43 6.63
C TYR A 129 -28.60 -36.33 5.58
N ILE A 130 -29.20 -36.42 4.40
CA ILE A 130 -28.97 -35.47 3.30
C ILE A 130 -29.46 -34.06 3.66
N GLU A 131 -30.60 -33.97 4.34
CA GLU A 131 -31.19 -32.70 4.72
C GLU A 131 -30.36 -31.98 5.79
N ASN A 132 -29.88 -32.75 6.79
CA ASN A 132 -28.99 -32.27 7.84
C ASN A 132 -27.60 -31.91 7.29
N MET A 133 -27.10 -32.66 6.30
CA MET A 133 -25.85 -32.35 5.61
C MET A 133 -25.93 -31.00 4.87
N TYR A 134 -27.01 -30.70 4.16
CA TYR A 134 -27.18 -29.39 3.51
C TYR A 134 -27.32 -28.25 4.51
N LEU A 135 -28.08 -28.42 5.59
CA LEU A 135 -28.19 -27.42 6.65
C LEU A 135 -26.83 -27.16 7.33
N TYR A 136 -26.04 -28.21 7.53
CA TYR A 136 -24.68 -28.10 8.05
C TYR A 136 -23.77 -27.32 7.11
N LEU A 137 -23.79 -27.64 5.81
CA LEU A 137 -23.02 -26.91 4.79
C LEU A 137 -23.38 -25.41 4.75
N VAL A 138 -24.65 -25.06 4.95
CA VAL A 138 -25.08 -23.67 5.07
C VAL A 138 -24.48 -23.01 6.32
N TYR A 139 -24.54 -23.68 7.47
CA TYR A 139 -24.00 -23.15 8.72
C TYR A 139 -22.50 -22.92 8.65
N THR A 140 -21.74 -23.88 8.11
CA THR A 140 -20.29 -23.75 7.96
C THR A 140 -19.91 -22.71 6.92
N GLN A 141 -20.69 -22.56 5.85
CA GLN A 141 -20.51 -21.49 4.87
C GLN A 141 -20.75 -20.09 5.48
N ILE A 142 -21.77 -19.93 6.32
CA ILE A 142 -22.02 -18.68 7.08
C ILE A 142 -20.84 -18.39 8.01
N LEU A 143 -20.37 -19.40 8.75
CA LEU A 143 -19.25 -19.26 9.68
C LEU A 143 -17.97 -18.84 8.95
N LEU A 144 -17.67 -19.46 7.80
CA LEU A 144 -16.53 -19.11 6.95
C LEU A 144 -16.59 -17.64 6.52
N PHE A 145 -17.74 -17.19 6.02
CA PHE A 145 -17.89 -15.80 5.55
C PHE A 145 -17.87 -14.79 6.68
N GLY A 146 -18.50 -15.09 7.81
CA GLY A 146 -18.45 -14.24 9.00
C GLY A 146 -17.02 -14.08 9.50
N LEU A 147 -16.27 -15.17 9.60
CA LEU A 147 -14.88 -15.17 10.05
C LEU A 147 -13.97 -14.43 9.06
N TYR A 148 -14.17 -14.60 7.75
CA TYR A 148 -13.47 -13.83 6.72
C TYR A 148 -13.68 -12.31 6.90
N ILE A 149 -14.93 -11.86 7.07
CA ILE A 149 -15.27 -10.44 7.26
C ILE A 149 -14.60 -9.89 8.51
N VAL A 150 -14.65 -10.63 9.62
CA VAL A 150 -14.02 -10.22 10.88
C VAL A 150 -12.50 -10.12 10.75
N LEU A 151 -11.84 -11.13 10.17
CA LEU A 151 -10.39 -11.13 9.99
C LEU A 151 -9.94 -10.00 9.07
N PHE A 152 -10.64 -9.79 7.95
CA PHE A 152 -10.32 -8.70 7.04
C PHE A 152 -10.47 -7.34 7.74
N ALA A 153 -11.57 -7.14 8.46
CA ALA A 153 -11.80 -5.91 9.22
C ALA A 153 -10.70 -5.68 10.27
N LEU A 154 -10.26 -6.72 10.99
CA LEU A 154 -9.14 -6.64 11.93
C LEU A 154 -7.85 -6.22 11.23
N MET A 155 -7.46 -6.88 10.14
CA MET A 155 -6.27 -6.51 9.37
C MET A 155 -6.35 -5.06 8.88
N LEU A 156 -7.51 -4.64 8.39
CA LEU A 156 -7.75 -3.27 7.94
C LEU A 156 -7.58 -2.24 9.06
N THR A 157 -8.06 -2.54 10.28
CA THR A 157 -7.86 -1.64 11.44
C THR A 157 -6.39 -1.52 11.83
N VAL A 158 -5.61 -2.59 11.71
CA VAL A 158 -4.16 -2.59 11.98
C VAL A 158 -3.44 -1.74 10.93
N VAL A 159 -3.75 -1.94 9.64
CA VAL A 159 -3.21 -1.12 8.55
C VAL A 159 -3.57 0.34 8.75
N TRP A 160 -4.81 0.66 9.09
CA TRP A 160 -5.25 2.03 9.37
C TRP A 160 -4.43 2.69 10.49
N LYS A 161 -4.16 1.96 11.59
CA LYS A 161 -3.36 2.47 12.71
C LYS A 161 -1.90 2.76 12.33
N ILE A 162 -1.32 1.96 11.43
CA ILE A 162 0.08 2.09 11.02
C ILE A 162 0.27 3.12 9.90
N VAL A 163 -0.75 3.35 9.07
CA VAL A 163 -0.65 4.25 7.91
C VAL A 163 -0.80 5.72 8.32
N ILE A 164 0.34 6.43 8.40
CA ILE A 164 0.37 7.86 8.75
C ILE A 164 0.14 8.74 7.51
N SER A 165 1.01 8.66 6.48
CA SER A 165 0.84 9.40 5.21
C SER A 165 1.73 8.88 4.07
N PHE A 166 1.16 8.71 2.86
CA PHE A 166 1.87 8.33 1.63
C PHE A 166 1.78 9.46 0.59
N ASN A 167 2.75 10.39 0.58
CA ASN A 167 2.64 11.58 -0.26
C ASN A 167 3.23 11.41 -1.67
N LYS A 168 4.39 10.75 -1.81
CA LYS A 168 5.02 10.46 -3.11
C LYS A 168 5.66 9.06 -3.05
N MET A 169 5.33 8.22 -4.04
CA MET A 169 5.77 6.83 -4.13
C MET A 169 6.43 6.63 -5.50
N SER A 170 7.62 6.03 -5.50
CA SER A 170 8.32 5.63 -6.73
C SER A 170 7.92 4.21 -7.15
N TRP A 171 8.12 3.84 -8.41
CA TRP A 171 7.89 2.47 -8.87
C TRP A 171 8.72 1.42 -8.12
N TYR A 172 9.96 1.74 -7.72
CA TYR A 172 10.77 0.83 -6.90
C TYR A 172 10.13 0.55 -5.54
N ASP A 173 9.52 1.58 -4.94
CA ASP A 173 8.80 1.45 -3.66
C ASP A 173 7.55 0.57 -3.83
N VAL A 174 6.87 0.69 -4.98
CA VAL A 174 5.71 -0.17 -5.32
C VAL A 174 6.15 -1.61 -5.47
N TRP A 175 7.21 -1.88 -6.23
CA TRP A 175 7.73 -3.24 -6.37
C TRP A 175 8.09 -3.84 -5.01
N PHE A 176 8.81 -3.08 -4.17
CA PHE A 176 9.19 -3.54 -2.84
C PHE A 176 7.98 -3.93 -1.97
N LEU A 177 6.93 -3.10 -1.96
CA LEU A 177 5.74 -3.33 -1.14
C LEU A 177 4.74 -4.34 -1.78
N SER A 178 4.67 -4.41 -3.11
CA SER A 178 3.72 -5.28 -3.81
C SER A 178 4.18 -6.73 -3.90
N VAL A 179 5.49 -7.02 -3.95
CA VAL A 179 6.01 -8.38 -4.18
C VAL A 179 5.47 -9.38 -3.16
N LEU A 180 5.42 -9.01 -1.87
CA LEU A 180 4.95 -9.90 -0.82
C LEU A 180 3.44 -10.18 -0.95
N ASN A 181 2.65 -9.16 -1.27
CA ASN A 181 1.22 -9.28 -1.50
C ASN A 181 0.90 -10.15 -2.74
N VAL A 182 1.65 -10.00 -3.84
CA VAL A 182 1.49 -10.85 -5.03
C VAL A 182 1.87 -12.30 -4.74
N ALA A 183 3.02 -12.52 -4.08
CA ALA A 183 3.46 -13.87 -3.72
C ALA A 183 2.45 -14.56 -2.80
N GLY A 184 1.93 -13.83 -1.81
CA GLY A 184 0.88 -14.28 -0.91
C GLY A 184 -0.43 -14.64 -1.62
N GLY A 185 -0.84 -13.83 -2.60
CA GLY A 185 -2.02 -14.10 -3.43
C GLY A 185 -1.87 -15.37 -4.28
N LEU A 186 -0.75 -15.51 -4.98
CA LEU A 186 -0.45 -16.72 -5.76
C LEU A 186 -0.39 -17.97 -4.89
N PHE A 187 0.21 -17.86 -3.69
CA PHE A 187 0.25 -18.96 -2.74
C PHE A 187 -1.15 -19.38 -2.29
N ALA A 188 -2.01 -18.42 -1.92
CA ALA A 188 -3.39 -18.69 -1.55
C ALA A 188 -4.16 -19.37 -2.68
N GLU A 189 -3.95 -18.93 -3.92
CA GLU A 189 -4.60 -19.47 -5.10
C GLU A 189 -4.18 -20.92 -5.38
N VAL A 190 -2.89 -21.22 -5.30
CA VAL A 190 -2.36 -22.59 -5.40
C VAL A 190 -2.99 -23.48 -4.34
N ILE A 191 -3.09 -23.00 -3.10
CA ILE A 191 -3.71 -23.76 -2.01
C ILE A 191 -5.19 -24.03 -2.29
N ILE A 192 -5.98 -23.03 -2.71
CA ILE A 192 -7.40 -23.21 -3.02
C ILE A 192 -7.59 -24.21 -4.18
N ASN A 193 -6.78 -24.10 -5.24
CA ASN A 193 -6.87 -25.00 -6.39
C ASN A 193 -6.50 -26.44 -6.03
N ILE A 194 -5.53 -26.64 -5.15
CA ILE A 194 -5.17 -27.97 -4.63
C ILE A 194 -6.26 -28.50 -3.69
N SER A 195 -6.96 -27.63 -2.96
CA SER A 195 -8.04 -28.00 -2.04
C SER A 195 -9.31 -28.47 -2.76
N ILE A 196 -9.56 -27.99 -3.98
CA ILE A 196 -10.78 -28.28 -4.76
C ILE A 196 -10.47 -29.19 -5.97
N VAL A 197 -9.63 -30.22 -5.78
CA VAL A 197 -9.42 -31.23 -6.83
C VAL A 197 -10.67 -32.14 -6.90
N LYS A 198 -11.70 -31.65 -7.60
CA LYS A 198 -12.87 -32.44 -8.03
C LYS A 198 -12.41 -33.47 -9.08
N ILE A 199 -12.05 -34.68 -8.66
CA ILE A 199 -11.98 -35.82 -9.58
C ILE A 199 -13.34 -36.52 -9.54
N LYS A 200 -14.20 -36.07 -10.47
CA LYS A 200 -15.23 -36.80 -11.22
C LYS A 200 -16.17 -37.83 -10.58
N ASN A 201 -16.08 -38.21 -9.30
CA ASN A 201 -17.14 -38.89 -8.54
C ASN A 201 -16.82 -39.13 -7.05
N GLU A 202 -15.68 -38.70 -6.52
CA GLU A 202 -15.42 -38.71 -5.07
C GLU A 202 -14.69 -37.41 -4.69
N VAL A 203 -15.22 -36.69 -3.71
CA VAL A 203 -14.63 -35.44 -3.22
C VAL A 203 -13.43 -35.81 -2.35
N PHE A 204 -12.26 -35.99 -2.97
CA PHE A 204 -11.00 -36.10 -2.24
C PHE A 204 -10.62 -34.72 -1.72
N ASP A 205 -10.92 -34.49 -0.45
CA ASP A 205 -10.39 -33.36 0.29
C ASP A 205 -8.93 -33.69 0.67
N LEU A 206 -7.95 -33.06 0.02
CA LEU A 206 -6.52 -33.26 0.31
C LEU A 206 -6.15 -32.92 1.77
N PHE A 207 -7.02 -32.17 2.48
CA PHE A 207 -6.87 -31.93 3.91
C PHE A 207 -7.20 -33.13 4.79
N GLN A 208 -7.93 -34.13 4.29
CA GLN A 208 -8.09 -35.40 5.00
C GLN A 208 -6.79 -36.22 5.04
N VAL A 209 -5.82 -35.92 4.15
CA VAL A 209 -4.55 -36.67 4.04
C VAL A 209 -3.39 -36.02 4.82
N LYS A 210 -3.45 -34.71 5.11
CA LYS A 210 -2.42 -34.01 5.90
C LYS A 210 -3.01 -32.99 6.88
N GLU A 211 -3.39 -33.47 8.06
CA GLU A 211 -3.80 -32.63 9.21
C GLU A 211 -2.76 -31.54 9.54
N GLU A 212 -1.47 -31.80 9.29
CA GLU A 212 -0.41 -30.81 9.51
C GLU A 212 -0.57 -29.52 8.69
N LEU A 213 -1.29 -29.56 7.57
CA LEU A 213 -1.48 -28.39 6.71
C LEU A 213 -2.50 -27.39 7.32
N LEU A 214 -3.41 -27.86 8.17
CA LEU A 214 -4.47 -27.05 8.80
C LEU A 214 -3.93 -25.90 9.65
N TRP A 215 -2.86 -26.14 10.43
CA TRP A 215 -2.28 -25.11 11.29
C TRP A 215 -1.14 -24.33 10.62
N LYS A 216 -0.47 -24.94 9.62
CA LYS A 216 0.61 -24.29 8.86
C LYS A 216 0.07 -23.18 7.95
N LEU A 217 -1.11 -23.34 7.36
CA LEU A 217 -1.70 -22.33 6.45
C LEU A 217 -2.04 -21.00 7.14
N PRO A 218 -2.73 -20.97 8.30
CA PRO A 218 -2.92 -19.73 9.06
C PRO A 218 -1.61 -19.12 9.51
N LEU A 219 -0.64 -19.95 9.91
CA LEU A 219 0.68 -19.48 10.34
C LEU A 219 1.41 -18.76 9.20
N ILE A 220 1.38 -19.31 7.98
CA ILE A 220 1.93 -18.66 6.78
C ILE A 220 1.19 -17.35 6.49
N ALA A 221 -0.15 -17.33 6.54
CA ALA A 221 -0.92 -16.10 6.31
C ALA A 221 -0.60 -15.00 7.34
N VAL A 222 -0.45 -15.34 8.62
CA VAL A 222 -0.06 -14.40 9.67
C VAL A 222 1.36 -13.88 9.45
N LEU A 223 2.31 -14.75 9.08
CA LEU A 223 3.69 -14.34 8.77
C LEU A 223 3.76 -13.41 7.56
N LEU A 224 3.00 -13.70 6.49
CA LEU A 224 2.93 -12.83 5.31
C LEU A 224 2.32 -11.47 5.66
N PHE A 225 1.27 -11.44 6.49
CA PHE A 225 0.67 -10.19 6.95
C PHE A 225 1.66 -9.38 7.82
N LEU A 226 2.37 -10.02 8.76
CA LEU A 226 3.40 -9.35 9.56
C LEU A 226 4.56 -8.82 8.70
N GLY A 227 4.97 -9.59 7.69
CA GLY A 227 5.97 -9.15 6.72
C GLY A 227 5.53 -7.89 5.96
N GLU A 228 4.25 -7.81 5.59
CA GLU A 228 3.69 -6.64 4.91
C GLU A 228 3.67 -5.42 5.83
N LEU A 229 3.29 -5.59 7.10
CA LEU A 229 3.35 -4.52 8.09
C LEU A 229 4.80 -4.03 8.30
N ALA A 230 5.77 -4.94 8.35
CA ALA A 230 7.19 -4.61 8.42
C ALA A 230 7.64 -3.83 7.18
N ALA A 231 7.23 -4.24 5.98
CA ALA A 231 7.57 -3.55 4.74
C ALA A 231 7.00 -2.12 4.72
N ILE A 232 5.74 -1.94 5.13
CA ILE A 232 5.09 -0.63 5.24
C ILE A 232 5.80 0.28 6.24
N THR A 233 6.15 -0.23 7.42
CA THR A 233 6.84 0.55 8.46
C THR A 233 8.26 0.94 8.04
N ILE A 234 9.01 0.02 7.44
CA ILE A 234 10.34 0.28 6.87
C ILE A 234 10.25 1.36 5.80
N TYR A 235 9.27 1.27 4.88
CA TYR A 235 9.05 2.27 3.84
C TYR A 235 8.79 3.66 4.42
N GLN A 236 7.90 3.77 5.42
CA GLN A 236 7.61 5.06 6.05
C GLN A 236 8.86 5.69 6.68
N LYS A 237 9.61 4.90 7.45
CA LYS A 237 10.85 5.36 8.09
C LYS A 237 11.93 5.73 7.06
N TYR A 238 12.05 4.96 5.99
CA TYR A 238 12.96 5.25 4.89
C TYR A 238 12.63 6.60 4.22
N ARG A 239 11.34 6.87 3.97
CA ARG A 239 10.89 8.14 3.38
C ARG A 239 11.02 9.34 4.30
N GLU A 240 10.98 9.14 5.62
CA GLU A 240 11.28 10.17 6.60
C GLU A 240 12.77 10.54 6.55
N LEU A 241 13.65 9.54 6.68
CA LEU A 241 15.10 9.72 6.58
C LEU A 241 15.54 10.37 5.26
N GLN A 242 14.91 10.00 4.16
CA GLN A 242 15.24 10.60 2.86
C GLN A 242 14.89 12.09 2.80
N ARG A 243 13.77 12.50 3.43
CA ARG A 243 13.38 13.92 3.54
C ARG A 243 14.35 14.70 4.41
N GLU A 244 14.78 14.13 5.53
CA GLU A 244 15.79 14.75 6.40
C GLU A 244 17.11 14.98 5.66
N LYS A 245 17.58 14.00 4.88
CA LYS A 245 18.78 14.13 4.07
C LYS A 245 18.67 15.21 3.00
N GLU A 246 17.53 15.27 2.29
CA GLU A 246 17.27 16.32 1.29
C GLU A 246 17.27 17.71 1.92
N ASN A 247 16.59 17.88 3.07
CA ASN A 247 16.56 19.15 3.80
C ASN A 247 17.96 19.57 4.27
N TYR A 248 18.70 18.63 4.87
CA TYR A 248 20.07 18.87 5.33
C TYR A 248 20.99 19.30 4.18
N PHE A 249 20.87 18.68 3.00
CA PHE A 249 21.67 19.05 1.85
C PHE A 249 21.35 20.47 1.34
N VAL A 250 20.07 20.85 1.31
CA VAL A 250 19.65 22.20 0.95
C VAL A 250 20.16 23.23 1.97
N GLU A 251 20.08 22.94 3.26
CA GLU A 251 20.63 23.79 4.32
C GLU A 251 22.15 23.99 4.15
N GLN A 252 22.90 22.94 3.85
CA GLN A 252 24.34 23.03 3.60
C GLN A 252 24.67 23.92 2.39
N GLN A 253 23.90 23.82 1.30
CA GLN A 253 24.06 24.69 0.14
C GLN A 253 23.76 26.16 0.49
N GLN A 254 22.72 26.42 1.28
CA GLN A 254 22.36 27.77 1.72
C GLN A 254 23.45 28.38 2.61
N ILE A 255 24.01 27.61 3.56
CA ILE A 255 25.13 28.06 4.41
C ILE A 255 26.35 28.38 3.55
N LYS A 256 26.67 27.54 2.55
CA LYS A 256 27.80 27.80 1.65
C LYS A 256 27.61 29.09 0.85
N ALA A 257 26.41 29.33 0.33
CA ALA A 257 26.07 30.58 -0.36
C ALA A 257 26.17 31.81 0.56
N MET A 258 25.71 31.69 1.80
CA MET A 258 25.81 32.76 2.80
C MET A 258 27.26 33.10 3.15
N LYS A 259 28.12 32.08 3.32
CA LYS A 259 29.55 32.28 3.57
C LYS A 259 30.23 33.02 2.42
N LEU A 260 29.94 32.64 1.17
CA LEU A 260 30.49 33.29 0.00
C LEU A 260 30.06 34.76 -0.09
N ARG A 261 28.80 35.08 0.21
CA ARG A 261 28.32 36.46 0.29
C ARG A 261 28.98 37.26 1.42
N LEU A 262 29.28 36.62 2.55
CA LEU A 262 29.96 37.27 3.67
C LEU A 262 31.42 37.58 3.33
N GLU A 263 32.11 36.65 2.65
CA GLU A 263 33.47 36.84 2.16
C GLU A 263 33.54 37.94 1.08
N GLU A 264 32.59 37.97 0.13
CA GLU A 264 32.45 39.06 -0.83
C GLU A 264 32.29 40.41 -0.14
N ALA A 265 31.43 40.48 0.89
CA ALA A 265 31.22 41.69 1.66
C ALA A 265 32.48 42.11 2.44
N GLU A 266 33.18 41.17 3.08
CA GLU A 266 34.41 41.45 3.82
C GLU A 266 35.54 41.97 2.90
N ASN A 267 35.72 41.34 1.73
CA ASN A 267 36.67 41.80 0.72
C ASN A 267 36.31 43.21 0.21
N PHE A 268 35.02 43.50 0.01
CA PHE A 268 34.55 44.83 -0.37
C PHE A 268 34.77 45.87 0.74
N TYR A 269 34.56 45.52 2.00
CA TYR A 269 34.91 46.39 3.14
C TYR A 269 36.43 46.62 3.22
N GLY A 270 37.24 45.59 2.99
CA GLY A 270 38.70 45.67 2.95
C GLY A 270 39.20 46.58 1.84
N SER A 271 38.61 46.51 0.64
CA SER A 271 38.97 47.40 -0.48
C SER A 271 38.57 48.85 -0.21
N ILE A 272 37.36 49.11 0.32
CA ILE A 272 36.94 50.46 0.74
C ILE A 272 37.90 51.05 1.78
N ARG A 273 38.35 50.24 2.74
CA ARG A 273 39.31 50.68 3.75
C ARG A 273 40.64 51.08 3.15
N LYS A 274 41.17 50.31 2.18
CA LYS A 274 42.40 50.64 1.45
C LYS A 274 42.25 51.95 0.67
N VAL A 275 41.16 52.09 -0.10
CA VAL A 275 40.86 53.33 -0.84
C VAL A 275 40.81 54.54 0.09
N ARG A 276 40.15 54.41 1.25
CA ARG A 276 40.11 55.48 2.25
C ARG A 276 41.50 55.87 2.76
N HIS A 277 42.37 54.89 2.99
CA HIS A 277 43.74 55.14 3.44
C HIS A 277 44.57 55.85 2.36
N GLU A 278 44.43 55.44 1.10
CA GLU A 278 45.09 56.09 -0.05
C GLU A 278 44.60 57.54 -0.21
N MET A 279 43.30 57.78 -0.13
CA MET A 279 42.73 59.13 -0.14
C MET A 279 43.27 60.01 0.98
N LYS A 280 43.42 59.47 2.19
CA LYS A 280 44.02 60.20 3.32
C LYS A 280 45.47 60.57 3.03
N ASN A 281 46.27 59.65 2.47
CA ASN A 281 47.65 59.91 2.09
C ASN A 281 47.75 61.00 1.01
N HIS A 282 46.94 60.91 -0.05
CA HIS A 282 46.89 61.94 -1.10
C HIS A 282 46.51 63.32 -0.54
N MET A 283 45.53 63.38 0.36
CA MET A 283 45.14 64.63 1.02
C MET A 283 46.28 65.23 1.85
N THR A 284 47.01 64.40 2.60
CA THR A 284 48.18 64.85 3.37
C THR A 284 49.27 65.39 2.45
N ASN A 285 49.57 64.72 1.34
CA ASN A 285 50.55 65.20 0.35
C ASN A 285 50.14 66.55 -0.26
N ILE A 286 48.86 66.71 -0.66
CA ILE A 286 48.37 67.98 -1.23
C ILE A 286 48.47 69.12 -0.20
N LYS A 287 48.13 68.86 1.07
CA LYS A 287 48.29 69.84 2.15
C LYS A 287 49.76 70.22 2.34
N GLY A 288 50.66 69.24 2.35
CA GLY A 288 52.10 69.45 2.45
C GLY A 288 52.64 70.32 1.31
N LEU A 289 52.29 69.99 0.06
CA LEU A 289 52.67 70.78 -1.11
C LEU A 289 52.15 72.22 -1.05
N ARG A 290 50.90 72.42 -0.60
CA ARG A 290 50.33 73.76 -0.41
C ARG A 290 51.12 74.55 0.64
N GLN A 291 51.52 73.92 1.75
CA GLN A 291 52.34 74.53 2.79
C GLN A 291 53.74 74.90 2.28
N GLU A 292 54.40 74.02 1.52
CA GLU A 292 55.68 74.34 0.88
C GLU A 292 55.59 75.54 -0.06
N ILE A 293 54.56 75.58 -0.91
CA ILE A 293 54.33 76.71 -1.83
C ILE A 293 54.09 78.01 -1.04
N SER A 294 53.34 77.93 0.06
CA SER A 294 53.10 79.08 0.94
C SER A 294 54.37 79.56 1.63
N MET A 295 55.23 78.64 2.09
CA MET A 295 56.51 78.96 2.73
C MET A 295 57.52 79.55 1.73
N ARG A 296 57.60 78.99 0.50
CA ARG A 296 58.44 79.57 -0.57
C ARG A 296 58.03 80.99 -0.94
N LYS A 297 56.73 81.27 -0.97
CA LYS A 297 56.23 82.63 -1.23
C LYS A 297 56.59 83.64 -0.14
N LEU A 298 56.77 83.19 1.11
CA LEU A 298 57.16 84.05 2.24
C LEU A 298 58.68 84.29 2.32
N THR A 299 59.51 83.43 1.72
CA THR A 299 60.99 83.60 1.63
C THR A 299 61.46 84.43 0.43
N VAL A 300 60.58 84.79 -0.50
CA VAL A 300 60.91 85.58 -1.72
C VAL A 300 60.40 87.04 -1.61
N THR A 301 59.89 87.43 -0.45
CA THR A 301 59.61 88.82 -0.05
C THR A 301 60.60 89.28 0.99
#